data_AF-A0A1L5P299-F1
#
_entry.id   AF-A0A1L5P299-F1
#
_cell.length_a   1.000
_cell.length_b   1.000
_cell.length_c   1.000
_cell.angle_alpha   90.00
_cell.angle_beta   90.00
_cell.angle_gamma   90.00
#
_symmetry.space_group_name_H-M   'P 1'
#
loop_
_entity.id
_entity.type
_entity.pdbx_description
1 polymer ?
#
loop_
_entity_poly.entity_id
_entity_poly.type
_entity_poly.pdbx_seq_one_letter_code
_entity_poly.pdbx_strand_id
1 'polypeptide(L)'
;MNKIYIPPLPQHENSEILSIINNKGGIFFLEGRHRINMYKLMLGLHMRLTHNCNITLDKYYTARPRPITYGLTSHPSLNAFAYASPTEDFDFVGLNIGVYFTLRDTFSRLLSLPQFLKDIGDSNKEDASRAHIPYLVTDLINQARDRQGVVPLCPVRAIYAHYMLGAALDFLFFHEVTHLRFGHLDWLRQREGASVLGEAIGETSSEGGLIRQALEMDADAGAILYTLNKAYDVMREGVPRPPNLQAEQALQEAYGSPEKVVRLIFSSVYILFRLFDCKEWDPFNQHLFTHPQSPLRQHWIALTIAEIFKNNSYYAYDADTALNDVAHLISRSEFGIAAILNDEPDFRGIQSVVGNSLSTEHLQAVLDAWAGIRDELLPFVRGGNLAPASGRLSS
;
A
#
# COMPACT_ATOMS: atom_id res chain seq x y z
N MET A 1 10.84 -24.72 -23.43
CA MET A 1 11.10 -23.33 -22.99
C MET A 1 11.31 -23.35 -21.49
N ASN A 2 12.46 -22.91 -20.98
CA ASN A 2 12.76 -22.98 -19.54
C ASN A 2 12.06 -21.83 -18.81
N LYS A 3 10.97 -22.09 -18.07
CA LYS A 3 10.35 -21.11 -17.18
C LYS A 3 11.27 -20.87 -15.98
N ILE A 4 11.63 -19.62 -15.69
CA ILE A 4 12.33 -19.30 -14.44
C ILE A 4 11.25 -19.03 -13.41
N TYR A 5 11.18 -19.93 -12.44
CA TYR A 5 10.37 -19.78 -11.26
C TYR A 5 11.08 -18.79 -10.31
N ILE A 6 10.39 -17.73 -9.90
CA ILE A 6 10.87 -16.87 -8.83
C ILE A 6 10.26 -17.43 -7.55
N PRO A 7 11.06 -17.92 -6.60
CA PRO A 7 10.56 -18.27 -5.27
C PRO A 7 9.77 -17.11 -4.65
N PRO A 8 8.81 -17.34 -3.73
CA PRO A 8 8.56 -18.59 -3.05
C PRO A 8 7.09 -18.98 -3.24
N LEU A 9 6.71 -19.66 -4.33
CA LEU A 9 5.67 -20.65 -4.06
C LEU A 9 6.38 -21.78 -3.29
N PRO A 10 5.77 -22.33 -2.24
CA PRO A 10 6.30 -23.51 -1.60
C PRO A 10 6.67 -24.51 -2.70
N GLN A 11 7.90 -25.03 -2.70
CA GLN A 11 8.29 -26.00 -3.73
C GLN A 11 7.44 -27.29 -3.68
N HIS A 12 6.48 -27.41 -2.76
CA HIS A 12 5.62 -28.58 -2.59
C HIS A 12 4.18 -28.21 -2.15
N GLU A 13 3.20 -28.71 -2.91
CA GLU A 13 1.98 -29.43 -2.47
C GLU A 13 0.78 -28.74 -1.80
N ASN A 14 0.77 -27.43 -1.53
CA ASN A 14 -0.48 -26.83 -1.03
C ASN A 14 -1.48 -26.57 -2.18
N SER A 15 -2.36 -27.55 -2.43
CA SER A 15 -3.39 -27.46 -3.49
C SER A 15 -4.36 -26.29 -3.30
N GLU A 16 -4.56 -25.83 -2.06
CA GLU A 16 -5.40 -24.69 -1.74
C GLU A 16 -4.77 -23.38 -2.23
N ILE A 17 -3.48 -23.15 -1.92
CA ILE A 17 -2.74 -21.98 -2.43
C ILE A 17 -2.74 -21.96 -3.97
N LEU A 18 -2.49 -23.10 -4.61
CA LEU A 18 -2.50 -23.19 -6.07
C LEU A 18 -3.88 -22.87 -6.65
N SER A 19 -4.96 -23.35 -6.03
CA SER A 19 -6.34 -23.04 -6.43
C SER A 19 -6.61 -21.54 -6.34
N ILE A 20 -6.22 -20.90 -5.23
CA ILE A 20 -6.40 -19.46 -5.02
C ILE A 20 -5.65 -18.64 -6.07
N ILE A 21 -4.37 -18.95 -6.30
CA ILE A 21 -3.56 -18.24 -7.29
C ILE A 21 -4.13 -18.41 -8.69
N ASN A 22 -4.56 -19.63 -9.06
CA ASN A 22 -5.18 -19.89 -10.35
C ASN A 22 -6.48 -19.09 -10.54
N ASN A 23 -7.32 -19.01 -9.51
CA ASN A 23 -8.56 -18.22 -9.53
C ASN A 23 -8.30 -16.71 -9.61
N LYS A 24 -7.12 -16.25 -9.17
CA LYS A 24 -6.72 -14.83 -9.16
C LYS A 24 -5.81 -14.45 -10.34
N GLY A 25 -5.80 -15.25 -11.40
CA GLY A 25 -5.11 -14.92 -12.65
C GLY A 25 -3.87 -15.78 -12.95
N GLY A 26 -3.59 -16.80 -12.14
CA GLY A 26 -2.50 -17.76 -12.36
C GLY A 26 -1.16 -17.33 -11.78
N ILE A 27 -0.21 -18.27 -11.79
CA ILE A 27 1.17 -18.02 -11.34
C ILE A 27 1.88 -17.13 -12.36
N PHE A 28 2.51 -16.06 -11.88
CA PHE A 28 3.38 -15.26 -12.73
C PHE A 28 4.67 -16.01 -13.08
N PHE A 29 4.95 -16.15 -14.38
CA PHE A 29 6.18 -16.75 -14.89
C PHE A 29 6.99 -15.74 -15.71
N LEU A 30 8.31 -15.75 -15.55
CA LEU A 30 9.21 -15.00 -16.42
C LEU A 30 9.56 -15.79 -17.69
N GLU A 31 9.17 -15.25 -18.84
CA GLU A 31 9.49 -15.77 -20.17
C GLU A 31 10.27 -14.74 -21.03
N GLY A 32 10.98 -15.17 -22.08
CA GLY A 32 11.60 -14.25 -23.07
C GLY A 32 13.07 -13.84 -22.85
N ARG A 33 13.55 -12.83 -23.61
CA ARG A 33 14.97 -12.39 -23.69
C ARG A 33 15.37 -11.34 -22.63
N HIS A 34 14.41 -10.72 -21.93
CA HIS A 34 14.65 -9.72 -20.88
C HIS A 34 14.85 -10.33 -19.47
N ARG A 35 15.23 -11.62 -19.41
CA ARG A 35 15.27 -12.43 -18.17
C ARG A 35 16.14 -11.85 -17.07
N ILE A 36 17.33 -11.36 -17.37
CA ILE A 36 18.31 -11.01 -16.33
C ILE A 36 17.84 -9.78 -15.52
N ASN A 37 17.41 -8.71 -16.20
CA ASN A 37 16.97 -7.50 -15.51
C ASN A 37 15.67 -7.75 -14.76
N MET A 38 14.73 -8.47 -15.37
CA MET A 38 13.47 -8.81 -14.71
C MET A 38 13.69 -9.73 -13.51
N TYR A 39 14.62 -10.70 -13.61
CA TYR A 39 14.98 -11.56 -12.50
C TYR A 39 15.53 -10.76 -11.31
N LYS A 40 16.41 -9.78 -11.53
CA LYS A 40 16.91 -8.92 -10.46
C LYS A 40 15.79 -8.12 -9.78
N LEU A 41 14.88 -7.56 -10.56
CA LEU A 41 13.71 -6.84 -10.04
C LEU A 41 12.82 -7.74 -9.18
N MET A 42 12.54 -8.94 -9.68
CA MET A 42 11.71 -9.92 -8.99
C MET A 42 12.39 -10.51 -7.76
N LEU A 43 13.71 -10.67 -7.77
CA LEU A 43 14.48 -11.04 -6.58
C LEU A 43 14.39 -9.96 -5.49
N GLY A 44 14.45 -8.67 -5.87
CA GLY A 44 14.24 -7.56 -4.94
C GLY A 44 12.85 -7.57 -4.30
N LEU A 45 11.82 -7.82 -5.11
CA LEU A 45 10.44 -7.99 -4.62
C LEU A 45 10.32 -9.20 -3.68
N HIS A 46 10.89 -10.34 -4.06
CA HIS A 46 10.92 -11.55 -3.24
C HIS A 46 11.56 -11.27 -1.87
N MET A 47 12.77 -10.72 -1.84
CA MET A 47 13.46 -10.43 -0.57
C MET A 47 12.62 -9.49 0.32
N ARG A 48 11.95 -8.50 -0.27
CA ARG A 48 11.07 -7.58 0.46
C ARG A 48 9.87 -8.29 1.08
N LEU A 49 9.15 -9.09 0.30
CA LEU A 49 7.96 -9.80 0.79
C LEU A 49 8.33 -10.87 1.82
N THR A 50 9.44 -11.60 1.63
CA THR A 50 9.99 -12.51 2.64
C THR A 50 10.30 -11.78 3.94
N HIS A 51 10.97 -10.63 3.86
CA HIS A 51 11.26 -9.82 5.04
C HIS A 51 9.98 -9.33 5.74
N ASN A 52 8.95 -8.95 4.98
CA ASN A 52 7.67 -8.55 5.57
C ASN A 52 6.94 -9.73 6.26
N CYS A 53 6.97 -10.94 5.69
CA CYS A 53 6.48 -12.15 6.36
C CYS A 53 7.20 -12.40 7.69
N ASN A 54 8.54 -12.28 7.71
CA ASN A 54 9.32 -12.46 8.93
C ASN A 54 8.95 -11.41 9.99
N ILE A 55 8.85 -10.13 9.60
CA ILE A 55 8.38 -9.06 10.51
C ILE A 55 7.00 -9.41 11.08
N THR A 56 6.07 -9.87 10.23
CA THR A 56 4.72 -10.24 10.67
C THR A 56 4.74 -11.36 11.70
N LEU A 57 5.49 -12.43 11.44
CA LEU A 57 5.62 -13.55 12.38
C LEU A 57 6.26 -13.11 13.69
N ASP A 58 7.37 -12.38 13.62
CA ASP A 58 8.18 -12.04 14.79
C ASP A 58 7.53 -10.95 15.67
N LYS A 59 6.93 -9.93 15.05
CA LYS A 59 6.44 -8.73 15.74
C LYS A 59 4.92 -8.69 15.91
N TYR A 60 4.15 -9.26 14.99
CA TYR A 60 2.71 -8.99 14.91
C TYR A 60 1.80 -10.19 15.23
N TYR A 61 2.26 -11.41 15.00
CA TYR A 61 1.53 -12.67 15.24
C TYR A 61 1.85 -13.27 16.62
N THR A 62 1.66 -12.48 17.68
CA THR A 62 2.17 -12.82 19.02
C THR A 62 1.22 -13.66 19.89
N ALA A 63 -0.06 -13.72 19.58
CA ALA A 63 -1.07 -14.41 20.41
C ALA A 63 -1.48 -15.78 19.83
N ARG A 64 -1.67 -15.86 18.52
CA ARG A 64 -2.04 -17.07 17.78
C ARG A 64 -1.25 -17.14 16.47
N PRO A 65 0.07 -17.40 16.55
CA PRO A 65 0.92 -17.39 15.37
C PRO A 65 0.45 -18.44 14.37
N ARG A 66 0.35 -18.02 13.11
CA ARG A 66 0.19 -18.91 11.96
C ARG A 66 1.33 -18.66 10.99
N PRO A 67 1.89 -19.70 10.35
CA PRO A 67 2.76 -19.53 9.20
C PRO A 67 2.09 -18.61 8.17
N ILE A 68 2.80 -17.56 7.76
CA ILE A 68 2.37 -16.67 6.69
C ILE A 68 3.30 -16.82 5.50
N THR A 69 2.72 -16.93 4.31
CA THR A 69 3.46 -16.94 3.05
C THR A 69 2.84 -15.94 2.07
N TYR A 70 3.43 -15.84 0.88
CA TYR A 70 2.96 -14.92 -0.15
C TYR A 70 3.10 -15.50 -1.56
N GLY A 71 2.42 -14.89 -2.51
CA GLY A 71 2.52 -15.25 -3.92
C GLY A 71 2.27 -14.07 -4.85
N LEU A 72 2.77 -14.20 -6.09
CA LEU A 72 2.54 -13.24 -7.16
C LEU A 72 1.61 -13.85 -8.21
N THR A 73 0.51 -13.17 -8.50
CA THR A 73 -0.40 -13.57 -9.58
C THR A 73 0.01 -12.89 -10.89
N SER A 74 -0.28 -13.50 -12.03
CA SER A 74 -0.09 -12.88 -13.35
C SER A 74 -1.13 -11.83 -13.71
N HIS A 75 -2.06 -11.49 -12.81
CA HIS A 75 -3.12 -10.55 -13.13
C HIS A 75 -2.57 -9.11 -13.30
N PRO A 76 -3.00 -8.36 -14.34
CA PRO A 76 -2.48 -7.02 -14.63
C PRO A 76 -3.07 -5.90 -13.76
N SER A 77 -4.11 -6.17 -12.97
CA SER A 77 -4.76 -5.12 -12.17
C SER A 77 -3.92 -4.69 -10.96
N LEU A 78 -4.20 -3.48 -10.49
CA LEU A 78 -3.79 -3.01 -9.17
C LEU A 78 -4.67 -3.71 -8.12
N ASN A 79 -4.14 -4.72 -7.43
CA ASN A 79 -4.86 -5.43 -6.36
C ASN A 79 -3.90 -6.27 -5.50
N ALA A 80 -4.18 -6.37 -4.20
CA ALA A 80 -3.66 -7.39 -3.31
C ALA A 80 -4.81 -8.16 -2.65
N PHE A 81 -4.53 -9.31 -2.04
CA PHE A 81 -5.55 -10.02 -1.27
C PHE A 81 -4.93 -10.89 -0.18
N ALA A 82 -5.64 -11.02 0.92
CA ALA A 82 -5.36 -11.95 1.99
C ALA A 82 -6.23 -13.21 1.89
N TYR A 83 -5.66 -14.31 2.39
CA TYR A 83 -6.35 -15.56 2.59
C TYR A 83 -5.94 -16.19 3.92
N ALA A 84 -6.91 -16.46 4.78
CA ALA A 84 -6.72 -17.29 5.96
C ALA A 84 -7.29 -18.68 5.63
N SER A 85 -6.49 -19.74 5.74
CA SER A 85 -6.98 -21.08 5.43
C SER A 85 -8.02 -21.54 6.46
N PRO A 86 -9.18 -22.07 6.05
CA PRO A 86 -10.16 -22.67 6.95
C PRO A 86 -9.82 -24.10 7.35
N THR A 87 -9.05 -24.81 6.53
CA THR A 87 -8.78 -26.26 6.69
C THR A 87 -7.36 -26.55 7.11
N GLU A 88 -6.43 -25.64 6.84
CA GLU A 88 -5.02 -25.78 7.18
C GLU A 88 -4.57 -24.62 8.07
N ASP A 89 -3.45 -24.76 8.75
CA ASP A 89 -2.94 -23.73 9.66
C ASP A 89 -1.93 -22.80 8.96
N PHE A 90 -2.41 -22.01 7.99
CA PHE A 90 -1.59 -20.99 7.34
C PHE A 90 -2.40 -19.76 6.90
N ASP A 91 -1.67 -18.66 6.74
CA ASP A 91 -2.13 -17.42 6.13
C ASP A 91 -1.33 -17.13 4.84
N PHE A 92 -1.97 -16.48 3.86
CA PHE A 92 -1.39 -16.18 2.56
C PHE A 92 -1.73 -14.76 2.11
N VAL A 93 -0.72 -14.06 1.58
CA VAL A 93 -0.89 -12.74 0.93
C VAL A 93 -0.55 -12.85 -0.56
N GLY A 94 -1.53 -12.57 -1.41
CA GLY A 94 -1.36 -12.50 -2.86
C GLY A 94 -1.19 -11.07 -3.34
N LEU A 95 -0.23 -10.84 -4.24
CA LEU A 95 -0.09 -9.56 -4.93
C LEU A 95 -0.21 -9.79 -6.44
N ASN A 96 -1.02 -8.96 -7.10
CA ASN A 96 -1.06 -8.95 -8.55
C ASN A 96 0.22 -8.31 -9.10
N ILE A 97 0.85 -8.94 -10.09
CA ILE A 97 2.09 -8.39 -10.68
C ILE A 97 1.87 -7.01 -11.34
N GLY A 98 0.63 -6.72 -11.74
CA GLY A 98 0.19 -5.40 -12.19
C GLY A 98 0.59 -4.28 -11.21
N VAL A 99 0.34 -4.47 -9.91
CA VAL A 99 0.72 -3.52 -8.84
C VAL A 99 2.19 -3.12 -8.94
N TYR A 100 3.08 -4.11 -9.02
CA TYR A 100 4.51 -3.86 -9.04
C TYR A 100 4.93 -3.03 -10.25
N PHE A 101 4.44 -3.40 -11.45
CA PHE A 101 4.82 -2.70 -12.68
C PHE A 101 4.22 -1.30 -12.75
N THR A 102 2.96 -1.12 -12.37
CA THR A 102 2.30 0.19 -12.34
C THR A 102 2.98 1.15 -11.39
N LEU A 103 3.18 0.74 -10.14
CA LEU A 103 3.85 1.60 -9.16
C LEU A 103 5.28 1.94 -9.60
N ARG A 104 6.03 0.95 -10.11
CA ARG A 104 7.40 1.17 -10.58
C ARG A 104 7.45 2.19 -11.71
N ASP A 105 6.60 2.05 -12.73
CA ASP A 105 6.58 2.96 -13.87
C ASP A 105 6.15 4.37 -13.43
N THR A 106 5.07 4.47 -12.65
CA THR A 106 4.56 5.74 -12.12
C THR A 106 5.62 6.49 -11.30
N PHE A 107 6.24 5.86 -10.30
CA PHE A 107 7.25 6.52 -9.47
C PHE A 107 8.50 6.90 -10.26
N SER A 108 8.92 6.06 -11.22
CA SER A 108 10.07 6.37 -12.07
C SER A 108 9.81 7.59 -12.96
N ARG A 109 8.60 7.73 -13.48
CA ARG A 109 8.19 8.87 -14.31
C ARG A 109 8.03 10.14 -13.51
N LEU A 110 7.38 10.06 -12.34
CA LEU A 110 7.29 11.19 -11.41
C LEU A 110 8.68 11.71 -11.04
N LEU A 111 9.63 10.83 -10.70
CA LEU A 111 11.00 11.23 -10.39
C LEU A 111 11.81 11.63 -11.64
N SER A 112 11.31 11.39 -12.85
CA SER A 112 11.88 11.94 -14.10
C SER A 112 11.35 13.34 -14.44
N LEU A 113 10.43 13.90 -13.62
CA LEU A 113 10.06 15.31 -13.68
C LEU A 113 11.00 16.15 -12.80
N PRO A 114 11.68 17.18 -13.34
CA PRO A 114 12.55 18.05 -12.53
C PRO A 114 11.84 18.73 -11.36
N GLN A 115 10.56 19.07 -11.51
CA GLN A 115 9.78 19.80 -10.51
C GLN A 115 9.26 18.91 -9.37
N PHE A 116 9.10 17.61 -9.60
CA PHE A 116 8.54 16.71 -8.59
C PHE A 116 9.64 16.31 -7.59
N LEU A 117 9.42 16.62 -6.30
CA LEU A 117 10.41 16.41 -5.24
C LEU A 117 11.81 16.90 -5.65
N LYS A 118 11.88 18.18 -6.08
CA LYS A 118 13.06 18.79 -6.71
C LYS A 118 14.34 18.76 -5.86
N ASP A 119 14.19 18.59 -4.55
CA ASP A 119 15.23 18.51 -3.53
C ASP A 119 15.86 17.11 -3.40
N ILE A 120 15.24 16.08 -4.01
CA ILE A 120 15.80 14.73 -4.07
C ILE A 120 16.83 14.63 -5.20
N GLY A 121 18.10 14.50 -4.83
CA GLY A 121 19.21 14.38 -5.78
C GLY A 121 19.32 15.58 -6.73
N ASP A 122 20.00 15.38 -7.85
CA ASP A 122 20.13 16.42 -8.89
C ASP A 122 18.96 16.34 -9.89
N SER A 123 17.93 17.16 -9.68
CA SER A 123 16.74 17.24 -10.53
C SER A 123 17.01 17.87 -11.91
N ASN A 124 18.10 18.61 -12.10
CA ASN A 124 18.43 19.23 -13.38
C ASN A 124 18.91 18.22 -14.43
N LYS A 125 19.24 17.00 -14.01
CA LYS A 125 19.58 15.90 -14.92
C LYS A 125 18.34 15.28 -15.57
N GLU A 126 17.17 15.53 -15.03
CA GLU A 126 15.94 14.90 -15.49
C GLU A 126 15.39 15.57 -16.75
N ASP A 127 14.58 14.81 -17.50
CA ASP A 127 13.97 15.25 -18.75
C ASP A 127 12.48 14.90 -18.71
N ALA A 128 11.68 15.95 -18.55
CA ALA A 128 10.22 15.84 -18.44
C ALA A 128 9.57 15.22 -19.68
N SER A 129 10.18 15.33 -20.87
CA SER A 129 9.63 14.75 -22.10
C SER A 129 9.57 13.21 -22.06
N ARG A 130 10.40 12.60 -21.20
CA ARG A 130 10.43 11.14 -20.98
C ARG A 130 9.39 10.68 -19.97
N ALA A 131 8.84 11.58 -19.15
CA ALA A 131 7.96 11.22 -18.04
C ALA A 131 6.53 10.88 -18.50
N HIS A 132 6.09 11.38 -19.67
CA HIS A 132 4.70 11.31 -20.10
C HIS A 132 4.12 9.89 -20.22
N ILE A 133 2.92 9.69 -19.69
CA ILE A 133 2.06 8.51 -19.86
C ILE A 133 0.67 8.92 -20.34
N PRO A 134 0.04 8.14 -21.23
CA PRO A 134 -1.30 8.45 -21.71
C PRO A 134 -2.38 8.19 -20.66
N TYR A 135 -2.17 7.23 -19.74
CA TYR A 135 -3.13 6.83 -18.70
C TYR A 135 -2.38 6.33 -17.46
N LEU A 136 -2.94 6.57 -16.26
CA LEU A 136 -2.37 6.14 -14.97
C LEU A 136 -2.32 4.62 -14.82
N VAL A 137 -3.41 3.95 -15.18
CA VAL A 137 -3.48 2.49 -15.21
C VAL A 137 -3.41 2.06 -16.66
N THR A 138 -2.21 1.76 -17.12
CA THR A 138 -2.03 1.10 -18.40
C THR A 138 -1.98 -0.40 -18.17
N ASP A 139 -2.42 -1.20 -19.15
CA ASP A 139 -2.15 -2.63 -19.19
C ASP A 139 -0.63 -2.83 -19.38
N LEU A 140 0.10 -2.65 -18.28
CA LEU A 140 1.55 -2.59 -18.28
C LEU A 140 2.16 -3.96 -18.50
N ILE A 141 1.41 -5.05 -18.34
CA ILE A 141 1.91 -6.38 -18.74
C ILE A 141 2.05 -6.42 -20.27
N ASN A 142 1.06 -5.91 -20.99
CA ASN A 142 1.12 -5.84 -22.44
C ASN A 142 2.06 -4.73 -22.93
N GLN A 143 2.13 -3.59 -22.23
CA GLN A 143 3.03 -2.50 -22.63
C GLN A 143 4.49 -2.69 -22.20
N ALA A 144 4.81 -3.40 -21.13
CA ALA A 144 6.19 -3.70 -20.72
C ALA A 144 6.93 -4.57 -21.75
N ARG A 145 6.21 -5.19 -22.69
CA ARG A 145 6.80 -5.87 -23.85
C ARG A 145 7.32 -4.90 -24.90
N ASP A 146 6.68 -3.73 -25.05
CA ASP A 146 6.93 -2.80 -26.16
C ASP A 146 7.53 -1.45 -25.72
N ARG A 147 7.36 -1.04 -24.46
CA ARG A 147 7.89 0.22 -23.92
C ARG A 147 9.20 0.00 -23.18
N GLN A 148 10.23 0.77 -23.56
CA GLN A 148 11.39 0.96 -22.69
C GLN A 148 10.91 1.68 -21.44
N GLY A 149 10.88 0.97 -20.30
CA GLY A 149 10.49 1.57 -19.02
C GLY A 149 11.33 2.81 -18.74
N VAL A 150 10.69 3.84 -18.20
CA VAL A 150 11.37 5.10 -17.87
C VAL A 150 12.13 4.93 -16.56
N VAL A 151 13.34 5.46 -16.51
CA VAL A 151 14.16 5.50 -15.30
C VAL A 151 14.69 6.94 -15.18
N PRO A 152 14.66 7.54 -13.98
CA PRO A 152 15.28 8.85 -13.74
C PRO A 152 16.75 8.86 -14.16
N LEU A 153 17.20 9.95 -14.78
CA LEU A 153 18.58 10.13 -15.23
C LEU A 153 19.53 10.36 -14.06
N CYS A 154 19.05 10.97 -12.98
CA CYS A 154 19.79 11.11 -11.74
C CYS A 154 19.76 9.79 -10.96
N PRO A 155 20.91 9.16 -10.67
CA PRO A 155 20.94 7.87 -9.97
C PRO A 155 20.31 7.91 -8.57
N VAL A 156 20.45 9.03 -7.84
CA VAL A 156 19.82 9.21 -6.51
C VAL A 156 18.30 9.17 -6.64
N ARG A 157 17.74 9.84 -7.66
CA ARG A 157 16.30 9.86 -7.93
C ARG A 157 15.79 8.49 -8.38
N ALA A 158 16.56 7.77 -9.20
CA ALA A 158 16.24 6.41 -9.59
C ALA A 158 16.17 5.45 -8.38
N ILE A 159 17.10 5.58 -7.43
CA ILE A 159 17.09 4.81 -6.18
C ILE A 159 15.92 5.25 -5.27
N TYR A 160 15.65 6.54 -5.17
CA TYR A 160 14.52 7.04 -4.38
C TYR A 160 13.16 6.57 -4.92
N ALA A 161 12.99 6.49 -6.24
CA ALA A 161 11.81 5.87 -6.85
C ALA A 161 11.62 4.40 -6.42
N HIS A 162 12.71 3.66 -6.20
CA HIS A 162 12.66 2.31 -5.64
C HIS A 162 12.23 2.29 -4.16
N TYR A 163 12.60 3.30 -3.37
CA TYR A 163 12.08 3.42 -2.00
C TYR A 163 10.58 3.75 -1.99
N MET A 164 10.10 4.62 -2.89
CA MET A 164 8.66 4.90 -3.01
C MET A 164 7.87 3.65 -3.40
N LEU A 165 8.37 2.89 -4.39
CA LEU A 165 7.83 1.59 -4.73
C LEU A 165 7.79 0.65 -3.53
N GLY A 166 8.88 0.59 -2.76
CA GLY A 166 8.98 -0.22 -1.57
C GLY A 166 7.94 0.15 -0.51
N ALA A 167 7.75 1.45 -0.25
CA ALA A 167 6.79 1.95 0.74
C ALA A 167 5.33 1.65 0.34
N ALA A 168 4.97 1.85 -0.94
CA ALA A 168 3.63 1.51 -1.43
C ALA A 168 3.35 0.00 -1.37
N LEU A 169 4.34 -0.84 -1.70
CA LEU A 169 4.21 -2.31 -1.60
C LEU A 169 4.16 -2.78 -0.14
N ASP A 170 4.92 -2.15 0.75
CA ASP A 170 4.85 -2.43 2.19
C ASP A 170 3.46 -2.09 2.74
N PHE A 171 2.90 -0.94 2.35
CA PHE A 171 1.53 -0.57 2.72
C PHE A 171 0.51 -1.61 2.26
N LEU A 172 0.49 -1.98 0.98
CA LEU A 172 -0.44 -3.00 0.47
C LEU A 172 -0.27 -4.35 1.18
N PHE A 173 0.97 -4.80 1.36
CA PHE A 173 1.21 -6.05 2.08
C PHE A 173 0.72 -5.98 3.53
N PHE A 174 0.99 -4.88 4.23
CA PHE A 174 0.59 -4.72 5.62
C PHE A 174 -0.91 -4.45 5.80
N HIS A 175 -1.59 -3.93 4.78
CA HIS A 175 -3.06 -3.87 4.72
C HIS A 175 -3.64 -5.29 4.75
N GLU A 176 -3.18 -6.17 3.85
CA GLU A 176 -3.58 -7.58 3.84
C GLU A 176 -3.22 -8.33 5.13
N VAL A 177 -2.02 -8.08 5.67
CA VAL A 177 -1.62 -8.62 6.98
C VAL A 177 -2.55 -8.14 8.08
N THR A 178 -3.08 -6.92 8.02
CA THR A 178 -3.96 -6.40 9.07
C THR A 178 -5.30 -7.15 9.07
N HIS A 179 -5.87 -7.44 7.90
CA HIS A 179 -7.05 -8.31 7.80
C HIS A 179 -6.82 -9.69 8.42
N LEU A 180 -5.64 -10.28 8.22
CA LEU A 180 -5.27 -11.56 8.81
C LEU A 180 -5.04 -11.45 10.33
N ARG A 181 -4.23 -10.47 10.72
CA ARG A 181 -3.78 -10.26 12.10
C ARG A 181 -4.95 -9.99 13.04
N PHE A 182 -5.89 -9.17 12.60
CA PHE A 182 -7.05 -8.79 13.40
C PHE A 182 -8.27 -9.67 13.15
N GLY A 183 -8.10 -10.75 12.38
CA GLY A 183 -9.10 -11.79 12.25
C GLY A 183 -10.32 -11.37 11.43
N HIS A 184 -10.20 -10.32 10.61
CA HIS A 184 -11.29 -9.83 9.76
C HIS A 184 -11.80 -10.94 8.84
N LEU A 185 -10.88 -11.71 8.23
CA LEU A 185 -11.26 -12.82 7.34
C LEU A 185 -11.95 -13.97 8.05
N ASP A 186 -11.46 -14.37 9.22
CA ASP A 186 -12.05 -15.49 9.95
C ASP A 186 -13.44 -15.13 10.51
N TRP A 187 -13.61 -13.89 10.98
CA TRP A 187 -14.91 -13.38 11.41
C TRP A 187 -15.91 -13.29 10.25
N LEU A 188 -15.48 -12.74 9.10
CA LEU A 188 -16.30 -12.70 7.89
C LEU A 188 -16.67 -14.10 7.39
N ARG A 189 -15.75 -15.07 7.50
CA ARG A 189 -16.05 -16.47 7.18
C ARG A 189 -17.10 -17.04 8.11
N GLN A 190 -17.00 -16.78 9.41
CA GLN A 190 -17.99 -17.26 10.37
C GLN A 190 -19.38 -16.66 10.11
N ARG A 191 -19.45 -15.36 9.77
CA ARG A 191 -20.70 -14.63 9.59
C ARG A 191 -21.35 -14.83 8.21
N GLU A 192 -20.54 -14.90 7.16
CA GLU A 192 -21.00 -14.86 5.77
C GLU A 192 -20.50 -16.02 4.90
N GLY A 193 -19.64 -16.91 5.43
CA GLY A 193 -19.03 -18.01 4.68
C GLY A 193 -17.88 -17.59 3.75
N ALA A 194 -17.48 -16.32 3.74
CA ALA A 194 -16.44 -15.80 2.87
C ALA A 194 -15.03 -16.02 3.44
N SER A 195 -14.12 -16.65 2.68
CA SER A 195 -12.72 -16.91 3.11
C SER A 195 -11.68 -15.99 2.49
N VAL A 196 -12.10 -15.11 1.57
CA VAL A 196 -11.25 -14.17 0.82
C VAL A 196 -11.94 -12.81 0.86
N LEU A 197 -11.19 -11.77 1.24
CA LEU A 197 -11.50 -10.39 0.89
C LEU A 197 -10.75 -10.07 -0.40
N GLY A 198 -11.38 -9.37 -1.33
CA GLY A 198 -10.68 -8.79 -2.46
C GLY A 198 -11.13 -7.35 -2.63
N GLU A 199 -10.23 -6.48 -3.09
CA GLU A 199 -10.43 -5.02 -3.19
C GLU A 199 -11.54 -4.57 -4.18
N ALA A 200 -12.31 -5.49 -4.76
CA ALA A 200 -13.36 -5.12 -5.71
C ALA A 200 -14.54 -4.48 -4.97
N ILE A 201 -14.89 -3.25 -5.35
CA ILE A 201 -16.09 -2.56 -4.87
C ILE A 201 -17.32 -3.36 -5.32
N GLY A 202 -17.89 -4.12 -4.40
CA GLY A 202 -19.24 -4.66 -4.50
C GLY A 202 -20.25 -3.79 -3.76
N GLU A 203 -21.51 -3.82 -4.20
CA GLU A 203 -22.65 -3.27 -3.48
C GLU A 203 -23.15 -4.26 -2.43
N THR A 204 -23.61 -3.75 -1.29
CA THR A 204 -24.18 -4.55 -0.19
C THR A 204 -25.28 -3.74 0.53
N SER A 205 -25.90 -4.31 1.57
CA SER A 205 -26.79 -3.54 2.45
C SER A 205 -26.02 -2.41 3.14
N SER A 206 -26.69 -1.32 3.48
CA SER A 206 -26.06 -0.16 4.16
C SER A 206 -25.29 -0.56 5.43
N GLU A 207 -25.89 -1.39 6.29
CA GLU A 207 -25.22 -1.90 7.49
C GLU A 207 -24.01 -2.76 7.15
N GLY A 208 -24.14 -3.65 6.16
CA GLY A 208 -23.03 -4.47 5.68
C GLY A 208 -21.89 -3.62 5.11
N GLY A 209 -22.21 -2.55 4.38
CA GLY A 209 -21.23 -1.65 3.78
C GLY A 209 -20.44 -0.87 4.83
N LEU A 210 -21.10 -0.34 5.86
CA LEU A 210 -20.44 0.35 6.97
C LEU A 210 -19.53 -0.59 7.77
N ILE A 211 -19.97 -1.82 8.07
CA ILE A 211 -19.15 -2.84 8.73
C ILE A 211 -17.91 -3.15 7.90
N ARG A 212 -18.07 -3.38 6.59
CA ARG A 212 -16.94 -3.67 5.70
C ARG A 212 -15.96 -2.49 5.66
N GLN A 213 -16.47 -1.26 5.56
CA GLN A 213 -15.63 -0.06 5.60
C GLN A 213 -14.93 0.14 6.93
N ALA A 214 -15.52 -0.28 8.05
CA ALA A 214 -14.84 -0.26 9.35
C ALA A 214 -13.65 -1.22 9.38
N LEU A 215 -13.79 -2.42 8.81
CA LEU A 215 -12.68 -3.37 8.66
C LEU A 215 -11.58 -2.82 7.73
N GLU A 216 -11.95 -2.15 6.64
CA GLU A 216 -11.00 -1.50 5.71
C GLU A 216 -10.27 -0.31 6.36
N MET A 217 -10.97 0.51 7.15
CA MET A 217 -10.38 1.62 7.89
C MET A 217 -9.35 1.13 8.91
N ASP A 218 -9.66 0.07 9.65
CA ASP A 218 -8.72 -0.56 10.58
C ASP A 218 -7.53 -1.21 9.85
N ALA A 219 -7.77 -1.83 8.69
CA ALA A 219 -6.72 -2.37 7.83
C ALA A 219 -5.76 -1.29 7.30
N ASP A 220 -6.28 -0.15 6.84
CA ASP A 220 -5.51 1.02 6.41
C ASP A 220 -4.69 1.61 7.56
N ALA A 221 -5.29 1.71 8.76
CA ALA A 221 -4.61 2.22 9.94
C ALA A 221 -3.45 1.31 10.37
N GLY A 222 -3.68 0.00 10.40
CA GLY A 222 -2.64 -1.00 10.66
C GLY A 222 -1.52 -0.96 9.61
N ALA A 223 -1.88 -0.84 8.33
CA ALA A 223 -0.93 -0.76 7.22
C ALA A 223 0.02 0.44 7.35
N ILE A 224 -0.53 1.63 7.64
CA ILE A 224 0.30 2.83 7.88
C ILE A 224 1.19 2.66 9.10
N LEU A 225 0.63 2.16 10.21
CA LEU A 225 1.40 1.96 11.44
C LEU A 225 2.59 1.03 11.21
N TYR A 226 2.40 -0.11 10.55
CA TYR A 226 3.48 -1.08 10.32
C TYR A 226 4.50 -0.56 9.29
N THR A 227 4.03 0.15 8.26
CA THR A 227 4.92 0.78 7.27
C THR A 227 5.78 1.87 7.91
N LEU A 228 5.20 2.70 8.79
CA LEU A 228 5.93 3.69 9.59
C LEU A 228 6.93 3.02 10.52
N ASN A 229 6.51 2.01 11.30
CA ASN A 229 7.41 1.29 12.21
C ASN A 229 8.63 0.74 11.46
N LYS A 230 8.42 0.07 10.34
CA LYS A 230 9.50 -0.45 9.51
C LYS A 230 10.44 0.65 9.01
N ALA A 231 9.92 1.78 8.55
CA ALA A 231 10.75 2.88 8.08
C ALA A 231 11.53 3.57 9.21
N TYR A 232 10.94 3.68 10.40
CA TYR A 232 11.60 4.21 11.58
C TYR A 232 12.66 3.27 12.14
N ASP A 233 12.44 1.96 12.07
CA ASP A 233 13.47 0.95 12.40
C ASP A 233 14.69 1.17 11.49
N VAL A 234 14.46 1.34 10.17
CA VAL A 234 15.53 1.66 9.21
C VAL A 234 16.24 2.99 9.54
N MET A 235 15.50 4.03 9.90
CA MET A 235 16.07 5.32 10.29
C MET A 235 16.96 5.23 11.54
N ARG A 236 16.52 4.47 12.55
CA ARG A 236 17.17 4.40 13.87
C ARG A 236 18.33 3.42 13.91
N GLU A 237 18.15 2.24 13.32
CA GLU A 237 19.14 1.17 13.32
C GLU A 237 20.14 1.36 12.17
N GLY A 238 19.77 2.14 11.16
CA GLY A 238 20.49 2.26 9.91
C GLY A 238 20.31 1.04 9.01
N VAL A 239 20.92 1.08 7.84
CA VAL A 239 21.05 -0.09 6.95
C VAL A 239 22.51 -0.48 6.81
N PRO A 240 22.81 -1.73 6.42
CA PRO A 240 24.16 -2.11 6.02
C PRO A 240 24.72 -1.13 4.99
N ARG A 241 26.02 -0.83 5.10
CA ARG A 241 26.72 0.20 4.31
C ARG A 241 26.27 0.20 2.84
N PRO A 242 25.66 1.28 2.34
CA PRO A 242 25.20 1.37 0.96
C PRO A 242 26.34 1.09 -0.04
N PRO A 243 26.04 0.47 -1.20
CA PRO A 243 27.06 0.02 -2.14
C PRO A 243 27.82 1.15 -2.84
N ASN A 244 27.29 2.38 -2.81
CA ASN A 244 27.90 3.57 -3.39
C ASN A 244 27.30 4.85 -2.77
N LEU A 245 27.93 5.99 -3.06
CA LEU A 245 27.52 7.31 -2.55
C LEU A 245 26.10 7.70 -2.97
N GLN A 246 25.66 7.34 -4.17
CA GLN A 246 24.31 7.67 -4.64
C GLN A 246 23.23 6.91 -3.85
N ALA A 247 23.50 5.66 -3.49
CA ALA A 247 22.63 4.87 -2.63
C ALA A 247 22.58 5.40 -1.19
N GLU A 248 23.72 5.88 -0.68
CA GLU A 248 23.78 6.54 0.63
C GLU A 248 22.98 7.85 0.64
N GLN A 249 23.15 8.70 -0.37
CA GLN A 249 22.37 9.93 -0.52
C GLN A 249 20.88 9.64 -0.62
N ALA A 250 20.46 8.68 -1.45
CA ALA A 250 19.05 8.31 -1.57
C ALA A 250 18.47 7.77 -0.27
N LEU A 251 19.26 6.99 0.49
CA LEU A 251 18.87 6.49 1.80
C LEU A 251 18.66 7.65 2.79
N GLN A 252 19.60 8.59 2.84
CA GLN A 252 19.47 9.79 3.68
C GLN A 252 18.30 10.67 3.27
N GLU A 253 17.93 10.69 1.99
CA GLU A 253 16.71 11.38 1.51
C GLU A 253 15.41 10.68 1.89
N ALA A 254 15.44 9.36 2.06
CA ALA A 254 14.27 8.54 2.38
C ALA A 254 14.06 8.37 3.90
N TYR A 255 15.14 8.23 4.66
CA TYR A 255 15.10 7.82 6.06
C TYR A 255 15.99 8.68 6.98
N GLY A 256 16.53 9.81 6.51
CA GLY A 256 17.45 10.64 7.30
C GLY A 256 16.79 11.47 8.41
N SER A 257 15.47 11.60 8.40
CA SER A 257 14.70 12.30 9.44
C SER A 257 13.23 11.83 9.47
N PRO A 258 12.49 12.10 10.56
CA PRO A 258 11.05 11.88 10.63
C PRO A 258 10.26 12.48 9.46
N GLU A 259 10.54 13.75 9.10
CA GLU A 259 9.94 14.45 7.96
C GLU A 259 10.12 13.66 6.65
N LYS A 260 11.34 13.17 6.41
CA LYS A 260 11.68 12.42 5.19
C LYS A 260 10.95 11.08 5.13
N VAL A 261 10.79 10.40 6.27
CA VAL A 261 10.00 9.16 6.38
C VAL A 261 8.52 9.43 6.09
N VAL A 262 7.93 10.48 6.67
CA VAL A 262 6.54 10.89 6.39
C VAL A 262 6.36 11.20 4.91
N ARG A 263 7.27 11.99 4.34
CA ARG A 263 7.29 12.31 2.90
C ARG A 263 7.33 11.06 2.03
N LEU A 264 8.24 10.12 2.33
CA LEU A 264 8.36 8.88 1.59
C LEU A 264 7.05 8.08 1.62
N ILE A 265 6.54 7.81 2.82
CA ILE A 265 5.39 6.93 3.02
C ILE A 265 4.12 7.58 2.49
N PHE A 266 3.82 8.80 2.92
CA PHE A 266 2.57 9.46 2.56
C PHE A 266 2.48 9.70 1.06
N SER A 267 3.52 10.23 0.39
CA SER A 267 3.46 10.41 -1.06
C SER A 267 3.28 9.08 -1.79
N SER A 268 3.93 8.01 -1.34
CA SER A 268 3.82 6.69 -1.98
C SER A 268 2.41 6.11 -1.85
N VAL A 269 1.81 6.20 -0.66
CA VAL A 269 0.45 5.70 -0.39
C VAL A 269 -0.61 6.59 -1.05
N TYR A 270 -0.44 7.91 -1.02
CA TYR A 270 -1.34 8.84 -1.69
C TYR A 270 -1.41 8.56 -3.20
N ILE A 271 -0.24 8.43 -3.85
CA ILE A 271 -0.15 8.12 -5.29
C ILE A 271 -0.74 6.75 -5.57
N LEU A 272 -0.48 5.74 -4.74
CA LEU A 272 -1.14 4.42 -4.85
C LEU A 272 -2.66 4.57 -4.89
N PHE A 273 -3.26 5.31 -3.95
CA PHE A 273 -4.71 5.52 -3.96
C PHE A 273 -5.21 6.32 -5.17
N ARG A 274 -4.43 7.28 -5.67
CA ARG A 274 -4.76 8.01 -6.91
C ARG A 274 -4.79 7.11 -8.14
N LEU A 275 -4.04 6.01 -8.16
CA LEU A 275 -4.03 5.08 -9.28
C LEU A 275 -5.35 4.28 -9.41
N PHE A 276 -6.20 4.23 -8.39
CA PHE A 276 -7.54 3.65 -8.53
C PHE A 276 -8.54 4.58 -9.27
N ASP A 277 -8.11 5.79 -9.66
CA ASP A 277 -8.83 6.74 -10.53
C ASP A 277 -10.27 7.10 -10.09
N CYS A 278 -10.50 7.15 -8.77
CA CYS A 278 -11.73 7.70 -8.22
C CYS A 278 -11.62 9.22 -8.15
N LYS A 279 -12.29 9.92 -9.08
CA LYS A 279 -12.18 11.38 -9.24
C LYS A 279 -12.79 12.17 -8.09
N GLU A 280 -13.91 11.71 -7.56
CA GLU A 280 -14.69 12.40 -6.52
C GLU A 280 -15.31 11.36 -5.59
N TRP A 281 -15.44 11.70 -4.31
CA TRP A 281 -16.18 10.91 -3.34
C TRP A 281 -17.70 11.12 -3.52
N ASP A 282 -18.46 10.03 -3.52
CA ASP A 282 -19.93 10.03 -3.55
C ASP A 282 -20.49 9.89 -2.12
N PRO A 283 -20.86 11.00 -1.47
CA PRO A 283 -21.35 10.96 -0.09
C PRO A 283 -22.68 10.24 0.05
N PHE A 284 -23.48 10.13 -1.01
CA PHE A 284 -24.84 9.59 -0.92
C PHE A 284 -24.87 8.08 -1.02
N ASN A 285 -23.95 7.49 -1.80
CA ASN A 285 -23.90 6.04 -2.00
C ASN A 285 -22.73 5.35 -1.29
N GLN A 286 -21.82 6.10 -0.64
CA GLN A 286 -20.64 5.50 -0.01
C GLN A 286 -20.98 4.35 0.94
N HIS A 287 -22.04 4.46 1.74
CA HIS A 287 -22.45 3.42 2.69
C HIS A 287 -22.89 2.09 2.04
N LEU A 288 -23.16 2.07 0.72
CA LEU A 288 -23.52 0.87 -0.03
C LEU A 288 -22.29 0.11 -0.54
N PHE A 289 -21.13 0.76 -0.56
CA PHE A 289 -19.89 0.15 -1.01
C PHE A 289 -19.25 -0.68 0.09
N THR A 290 -18.71 -1.83 -0.31
CA THR A 290 -17.86 -2.67 0.54
C THR A 290 -16.55 -2.02 0.94
N HIS A 291 -16.06 -1.05 0.17
CA HIS A 291 -14.79 -0.36 0.42
C HIS A 291 -14.99 1.16 0.43
N PRO A 292 -14.24 1.90 1.26
CA PRO A 292 -14.22 3.36 1.18
C PRO A 292 -13.62 3.78 -0.16
N GLN A 293 -14.20 4.79 -0.82
CA GLN A 293 -13.61 5.32 -2.05
C GLN A 293 -12.24 5.95 -1.78
N SER A 294 -11.35 5.94 -2.77
CA SER A 294 -9.96 6.37 -2.59
C SER A 294 -9.78 7.75 -1.96
N PRO A 295 -10.58 8.79 -2.29
CA PRO A 295 -10.45 10.09 -1.63
C PRO A 295 -10.70 10.04 -0.11
N LEU A 296 -11.65 9.22 0.36
CA LEU A 296 -11.88 9.01 1.79
C LEU A 296 -10.67 8.32 2.42
N ARG A 297 -10.17 7.24 1.80
CA ARG A 297 -8.99 6.50 2.30
C ARG A 297 -7.79 7.42 2.42
N GLN A 298 -7.51 8.24 1.40
CA GLN A 298 -6.43 9.23 1.43
C GLN A 298 -6.56 10.22 2.59
N HIS A 299 -7.78 10.72 2.85
CA HIS A 299 -8.03 11.60 3.97
C HIS A 299 -7.84 10.89 5.32
N TRP A 300 -8.37 9.68 5.48
CA TRP A 300 -8.22 8.89 6.70
C TRP A 300 -6.77 8.51 6.99
N ILE A 301 -5.97 8.22 5.96
CA ILE A 301 -4.53 7.99 6.10
C ILE A 301 -3.83 9.24 6.66
N ALA A 302 -4.18 10.44 6.17
CA ALA A 302 -3.63 11.68 6.71
C ALA A 302 -3.96 11.87 8.21
N LEU A 303 -5.23 11.63 8.59
CA LEU A 303 -5.67 11.70 9.98
C LEU A 303 -5.00 10.63 10.85
N THR A 304 -4.83 9.43 10.32
CA THR A 304 -4.17 8.31 11.01
C THR A 304 -2.71 8.63 11.31
N ILE A 305 -1.97 9.21 10.35
CA ILE A 305 -0.57 9.62 10.58
C ILE A 305 -0.48 10.63 11.71
N ALA A 306 -1.36 11.64 11.71
CA ALA A 306 -1.40 12.65 12.75
C ALA A 306 -1.64 12.03 14.13
N GLU A 307 -2.60 11.10 14.20
CA GLU A 307 -2.96 10.44 15.44
C GLU A 307 -1.86 9.51 15.97
N ILE A 308 -1.17 8.79 15.08
CA ILE A 308 -0.02 7.97 15.43
C ILE A 308 1.06 8.84 16.09
N PHE A 309 1.34 10.02 15.56
CA PHE A 309 2.34 10.93 16.13
C PHE A 309 1.88 11.62 17.40
N LYS A 310 0.60 11.99 17.49
CA LYS A 310 0.01 12.60 18.70
C LYS A 310 0.18 11.68 19.92
N ASN A 311 0.01 10.36 19.74
CA ASN A 311 -0.03 9.41 20.86
C ASN A 311 1.25 8.60 21.05
N ASN A 312 2.27 8.79 20.22
CA ASN A 312 3.46 7.96 20.27
C ASN A 312 4.75 8.77 20.12
N SER A 313 5.39 9.01 21.26
CA SER A 313 6.69 9.70 21.34
C SER A 313 7.83 8.93 20.66
N TYR A 314 7.63 7.65 20.30
CA TYR A 314 8.59 6.86 19.53
C TYR A 314 9.05 7.55 18.24
N TYR A 315 8.14 8.27 17.57
CA TYR A 315 8.42 8.90 16.28
C TYR A 315 9.14 10.24 16.40
N ALA A 316 9.13 10.87 17.58
CA ALA A 316 9.73 12.19 17.80
C ALA A 316 9.37 13.21 16.71
N TYR A 317 8.13 13.16 16.23
CA TYR A 317 7.59 14.05 15.21
C TYR A 317 6.27 14.63 15.69
N ASP A 318 6.12 15.94 15.51
CA ASP A 318 4.94 16.66 15.96
C ASP A 318 3.76 16.41 15.00
N ALA A 319 2.57 16.17 15.57
CA ALA A 319 1.39 15.80 14.80
C ALA A 319 0.90 16.93 13.89
N ASP A 320 0.91 18.17 14.38
CA ASP A 320 0.48 19.34 13.60
C ASP A 320 1.46 19.62 12.44
N THR A 321 2.76 19.48 12.72
CA THR A 321 3.81 19.56 11.70
C THR A 321 3.61 18.49 10.63
N ALA A 322 3.34 17.25 11.02
CA ALA A 322 3.09 16.16 10.08
C ALA A 322 1.86 16.40 9.20
N LEU A 323 0.76 16.92 9.77
CA LEU A 323 -0.44 17.27 9.00
C LEU A 323 -0.17 18.38 7.98
N ASN A 324 0.60 19.40 8.37
CA ASN A 324 1.00 20.48 7.45
C ASN A 324 1.86 19.93 6.29
N ASP A 325 2.80 19.05 6.58
CA ASP A 325 3.60 18.41 5.53
C ASP A 325 2.75 17.56 4.61
N VAL A 326 1.86 16.74 5.17
CA VAL A 326 0.90 15.93 4.41
C VAL A 326 0.09 16.79 3.45
N ALA A 327 -0.44 17.94 3.90
CA ALA A 327 -1.16 18.87 3.04
C ALA A 327 -0.31 19.36 1.86
N HIS A 328 0.96 19.71 2.09
CA HIS A 328 1.89 20.09 1.04
C HIS A 328 2.22 18.94 0.07
N LEU A 329 2.30 17.71 0.58
CA LEU A 329 2.59 16.52 -0.20
C LEU A 329 1.42 16.12 -1.11
N ILE A 330 0.18 16.36 -0.70
CA ILE A 330 -1.01 16.22 -1.55
C ILE A 330 -0.87 17.12 -2.77
N SER A 331 -0.61 18.42 -2.58
CA SER A 331 -0.40 19.36 -3.70
C SER A 331 0.73 18.91 -4.63
N ARG A 332 1.89 18.57 -4.08
CA ARG A 332 3.03 18.10 -4.89
C ARG A 332 2.70 16.84 -5.69
N SER A 333 1.92 15.92 -5.12
CA SER A 333 1.52 14.68 -5.79
C SER A 333 0.55 14.95 -6.94
N GLU A 334 -0.43 15.83 -6.77
CA GLU A 334 -1.36 16.21 -7.84
C GLU A 334 -0.66 16.92 -9.00
N PHE A 335 0.23 17.88 -8.72
CA PHE A 335 1.03 18.53 -9.76
C PHE A 335 1.94 17.54 -10.50
N GLY A 336 2.51 16.56 -9.78
CA GLY A 336 3.32 15.51 -10.40
C GLY A 336 2.50 14.59 -11.32
N ILE A 337 1.34 14.13 -10.85
CA ILE A 337 0.41 13.27 -11.60
C ILE A 337 -0.09 13.99 -12.86
N ALA A 338 -0.54 15.23 -12.72
CA ALA A 338 -0.97 16.07 -13.84
C ALA A 338 0.13 16.23 -14.89
N ALA A 339 1.36 16.52 -14.46
CA ALA A 339 2.50 16.69 -15.36
C ALA A 339 2.87 15.40 -16.12
N ILE A 340 2.80 14.21 -15.51
CA ILE A 340 3.05 12.97 -16.27
C ILE A 340 1.90 12.62 -17.22
N LEU A 341 0.67 13.08 -16.95
CA LEU A 341 -0.49 12.87 -17.83
C LEU A 341 -0.62 13.91 -18.94
N ASN A 342 0.16 15.00 -18.89
CA ASN A 342 -0.10 16.22 -19.67
C ASN A 342 -1.52 16.75 -19.45
N ASP A 343 -1.96 16.76 -18.19
CA ASP A 343 -3.28 17.24 -17.76
C ASP A 343 -3.11 18.34 -16.68
N GLU A 344 -4.23 18.90 -16.22
CA GLU A 344 -4.26 19.82 -15.08
C GLU A 344 -4.33 19.06 -13.74
N PRO A 345 -3.78 19.64 -12.65
CA PRO A 345 -3.92 19.07 -11.30
C PRO A 345 -5.39 18.88 -10.89
N ASP A 346 -5.73 17.66 -10.46
CA ASP A 346 -7.10 17.32 -10.10
C ASP A 346 -7.26 17.16 -8.57
N PHE A 347 -7.66 18.25 -7.94
CA PHE A 347 -7.90 18.29 -6.49
C PHE A 347 -9.31 17.87 -6.09
N ARG A 348 -10.20 17.55 -7.03
CA ARG A 348 -11.63 17.32 -6.74
C ARG A 348 -11.83 16.17 -5.78
N GLY A 349 -11.03 15.11 -5.89
CA GLY A 349 -11.07 13.96 -4.99
C GLY A 349 -10.91 14.40 -3.54
N ILE A 350 -9.76 14.97 -3.19
CA ILE A 350 -9.50 15.38 -1.81
C ILE A 350 -10.42 16.52 -1.35
N GLN A 351 -10.78 17.46 -2.25
CA GLN A 351 -11.69 18.57 -1.95
C GLN A 351 -13.13 18.11 -1.70
N SER A 352 -13.55 16.98 -2.28
CA SER A 352 -14.88 16.41 -2.02
C SER A 352 -15.03 15.87 -0.58
N VAL A 353 -13.91 15.60 0.10
CA VAL A 353 -13.86 15.00 1.44
C VAL A 353 -13.46 16.02 2.50
N VAL A 354 -12.38 16.77 2.28
CA VAL A 354 -11.82 17.68 3.30
C VAL A 354 -12.74 18.86 3.57
N GLY A 355 -13.12 19.03 4.84
CA GLY A 355 -14.01 20.10 5.28
C GLY A 355 -15.50 19.86 4.96
N ASN A 356 -15.84 18.71 4.38
CA ASN A 356 -17.22 18.32 4.10
C ASN A 356 -17.85 17.68 5.35
N SER A 357 -18.96 18.23 5.85
CA SER A 357 -19.64 17.68 7.04
C SER A 357 -20.12 16.24 6.83
N LEU A 358 -20.55 15.89 5.61
CA LEU A 358 -20.98 14.53 5.29
C LEU A 358 -19.82 13.53 5.43
N SER A 359 -18.58 13.94 5.14
CA SER A 359 -17.41 13.07 5.34
C SER A 359 -17.19 12.78 6.82
N THR A 360 -17.35 13.79 7.67
CA THR A 360 -17.27 13.63 9.13
C THR A 360 -18.38 12.74 9.67
N GLU A 361 -19.63 12.94 9.20
CA GLU A 361 -20.76 12.09 9.56
C GLU A 361 -20.54 10.63 9.11
N HIS A 362 -20.02 10.42 7.90
CA HIS A 362 -19.70 9.09 7.39
C HIS A 362 -18.58 8.43 8.21
N LEU A 363 -17.50 9.14 8.53
CA LEU A 363 -16.45 8.64 9.40
C LEU A 363 -17.01 8.24 10.78
N GLN A 364 -17.90 9.05 11.36
CA GLN A 364 -18.54 8.69 12.63
C GLN A 364 -19.38 7.41 12.50
N ALA A 365 -20.15 7.25 11.42
CA ALA A 365 -20.92 6.03 11.17
C ALA A 365 -20.02 4.79 11.03
N VAL A 366 -18.85 4.93 10.39
CA VAL A 366 -17.85 3.85 10.28
C VAL A 366 -17.22 3.53 11.65
N LEU A 367 -16.92 4.54 12.48
CA LEU A 367 -16.42 4.34 13.84
C LEU A 367 -17.46 3.66 14.75
N ASP A 368 -18.74 4.01 14.60
CA ASP A 368 -19.83 3.37 15.33
C ASP A 368 -19.98 1.90 14.90
N ALA A 369 -19.85 1.61 13.59
CA ALA A 369 -19.84 0.24 13.08
C ALA A 369 -18.64 -0.56 13.61
N TRP A 370 -17.45 0.05 13.66
CA TRP A 370 -16.25 -0.55 14.29
C TRP A 370 -16.51 -0.90 15.75
N ALA A 371 -17.05 0.05 16.53
CA ALA A 371 -17.38 -0.16 17.92
C ALA A 371 -18.32 -1.36 18.14
N GLY A 372 -19.27 -1.55 17.22
CA GLY A 372 -20.22 -2.66 17.25
C GLY A 372 -19.61 -4.04 16.99
N ILE A 373 -18.59 -4.15 16.13
CA ILE A 373 -18.01 -5.44 15.73
C ILE A 373 -16.69 -5.79 16.45
N ARG A 374 -16.04 -4.80 17.08
CA ARG A 374 -14.69 -4.95 17.64
C ARG A 374 -14.56 -6.15 18.58
N ASP A 375 -15.46 -6.30 19.53
CA ASP A 375 -15.34 -7.35 20.54
C ASP A 375 -15.62 -8.75 19.95
N GLU A 376 -16.38 -8.81 18.86
CA GLU A 376 -16.60 -10.04 18.09
C GLU A 376 -15.35 -10.49 17.32
N LEU A 377 -14.40 -9.58 17.04
CA LEU A 377 -13.13 -9.89 16.38
C LEU A 377 -12.09 -10.49 17.34
N LEU A 378 -12.18 -10.22 18.65
CA LEU A 378 -11.20 -10.67 19.65
C LEU A 378 -10.90 -12.18 19.59
N PRO A 379 -11.87 -13.08 19.38
CA PRO A 379 -11.62 -14.51 19.25
C PRO A 379 -10.81 -14.88 17.99
N PHE A 380 -10.56 -13.99 17.05
CA PHE A 380 -9.86 -14.26 15.79
C PHE A 380 -8.48 -13.61 15.69
N VAL A 381 -8.13 -12.73 16.63
CA VAL A 381 -6.87 -11.97 16.62
C VAL A 381 -5.64 -12.89 16.73
N ARG A 382 -4.68 -12.69 15.81
CA ARG A 382 -3.37 -13.36 15.77
C ARG A 382 -2.33 -12.69 16.66
N GLY A 383 -2.48 -11.40 16.98
CA GLY A 383 -1.64 -10.72 17.96
C GLY A 383 -1.91 -9.23 18.11
N GLY A 384 -1.42 -8.68 19.22
CA GLY A 384 -1.65 -7.28 19.63
C GLY A 384 -3.08 -6.96 20.05
N ASN A 385 -3.38 -5.66 20.12
CA ASN A 385 -4.69 -5.14 20.50
C ASN A 385 -5.38 -4.54 19.27
N LEU A 386 -6.69 -4.78 19.15
CA LEU A 386 -7.56 -4.06 18.23
C LEU A 386 -7.65 -2.58 18.62
N ALA A 387 -7.83 -1.71 17.63
CA ALA A 387 -8.05 -0.28 17.85
C ALA A 387 -9.21 -0.02 18.85
N PRO A 388 -9.16 1.03 19.68
CA PRO A 388 -10.19 1.31 20.68
C PRO A 388 -11.61 1.41 20.08
N ALA A 389 -12.62 0.92 20.81
CA ALA A 389 -14.01 0.97 20.37
C ALA A 389 -14.58 2.38 20.31
N SER A 390 -14.10 3.30 21.15
CA SER A 390 -14.72 4.61 21.30
C SER A 390 -14.62 5.47 20.05
N GLY A 391 -13.73 5.16 19.09
CA GLY A 391 -13.39 6.01 17.94
C GLY A 391 -12.82 7.39 18.30
N ARG A 392 -13.08 7.85 19.53
CA ARG A 392 -12.47 8.95 20.25
C ARG A 392 -11.07 8.51 20.60
N LEU A 393 -10.18 8.85 19.69
CA LEU A 393 -8.86 9.36 19.95
C LEU A 393 -8.93 10.21 21.22
N SER A 394 -8.31 9.76 22.31
CA SER A 394 -8.33 10.48 23.58
C SER A 394 -7.91 11.93 23.34
N SER A 395 -8.81 12.86 23.68
CA SER A 395 -8.64 14.30 23.51
C SER A 395 -7.37 14.78 24.19
#